data_AF-A0A3E2YUG5-F1
#
_entry.id   AF-A0A3E2YUG5-F1
#
_cell.length_a   1.000
_cell.length_b   1.000
_cell.length_c   1.000
_cell.angle_alpha   90.00
_cell.angle_beta   90.00
_cell.angle_gamma   90.00
#
_symmetry.space_group_name_H-M   'P 1'
#
loop_
_entity.id
_entity.type
_entity.pdbx_description
1 polymer ?
#
loop_
_entity_poly.entity_id
_entity_poly.type
_entity_poly.pdbx_seq_one_letter_code
_entity_poly.pdbx_strand_id
1 'polypeptide(L)'
;MARKAQDSASALAALLATDRVELATEFLAYSFTAILDDAFPRRAESELGGMFAEFAQVRLNKWLWRPTQEPDATVFRLLLEVVLLWERADLAARARSEPVEVALLMPGEALLRTEDPRAAVRSALRSVRR
;
A
#
# COMPACT_ATOMS: atom_id res chain seq x y z
N MET A 1 -18.34 -5.74 -22.81
CA MET A 1 -16.94 -5.57 -22.35
C MET A 1 -16.53 -4.11 -22.15
N ALA A 2 -17.07 -3.15 -22.93
CA ALA A 2 -16.76 -1.72 -22.78
C ALA A 2 -17.02 -1.12 -21.38
N ARG A 3 -18.14 -1.47 -20.73
CA ARG A 3 -18.50 -0.95 -19.39
C ARG A 3 -17.43 -1.29 -18.32
N LYS A 4 -16.97 -2.55 -18.29
CA LYS A 4 -15.95 -3.00 -17.34
C LYS A 4 -14.56 -2.37 -17.54
N ALA A 5 -14.21 -2.02 -18.78
CA ALA A 5 -12.96 -1.31 -19.08
C ALA A 5 -13.06 0.17 -18.68
N GLN A 6 -14.23 0.79 -18.90
CA GLN A 6 -14.54 2.14 -18.43
C GLN A 6 -14.45 2.23 -16.90
N ASP A 7 -14.99 1.24 -16.18
CA ASP A 7 -14.98 1.18 -14.71
C ASP A 7 -13.54 1.16 -14.15
N SER A 8 -12.64 0.38 -14.76
CA SER A 8 -11.23 0.30 -14.31
C SER A 8 -10.43 1.56 -14.63
N ALA A 9 -10.71 2.23 -15.76
CA ALA A 9 -10.07 3.50 -16.10
C ALA A 9 -10.51 4.62 -15.13
N SER A 10 -11.79 4.65 -14.75
CA SER A 10 -12.27 5.58 -13.72
C SER A 10 -11.68 5.30 -12.34
N ALA A 11 -11.53 4.02 -11.96
CA ALA A 11 -10.91 3.64 -10.69
C ALA A 11 -9.44 4.09 -10.63
N LEU A 12 -8.68 3.88 -11.71
CA LEU A 12 -7.30 4.34 -11.79
C LEU A 12 -7.19 5.87 -11.72
N ALA A 13 -8.08 6.61 -12.39
CA ALA A 13 -8.11 8.06 -12.31
C ALA A 13 -8.43 8.57 -10.89
N ALA A 14 -9.38 7.94 -10.20
CA ALA A 14 -9.72 8.25 -8.82
C ALA A 14 -8.54 7.95 -7.87
N LEU A 15 -7.88 6.81 -8.05
CA LEU A 15 -6.67 6.46 -7.31
C LEU A 15 -5.57 7.52 -7.49
N LEU A 16 -5.33 7.93 -8.74
CA LEU A 16 -4.33 8.95 -9.06
C LEU A 16 -4.63 10.32 -8.44
N ALA A 17 -5.91 10.67 -8.26
CA ALA A 17 -6.34 11.92 -7.62
C ALA A 17 -6.32 11.87 -6.08
N THR A 18 -6.15 10.70 -5.47
CA THR A 18 -6.23 10.54 -4.01
C THR A 18 -4.99 11.12 -3.31
N ASP A 19 -5.17 11.81 -2.18
CA ASP A 19 -4.03 12.29 -1.39
C ASP A 19 -3.12 11.11 -0.97
N ARG A 20 -1.81 11.24 -1.19
CA ARG A 20 -0.88 10.13 -0.96
C ARG A 20 -0.71 9.77 0.51
N VAL A 21 -0.90 10.72 1.42
CA VAL A 21 -0.85 10.41 2.85
C VAL A 21 -2.12 9.67 3.26
N GLU A 22 -3.28 10.08 2.76
CA GLU A 22 -4.54 9.35 3.00
C GLU A 22 -4.46 7.92 2.46
N LEU A 23 -4.00 7.77 1.22
CA LEU A 23 -3.81 6.48 0.57
C LEU A 23 -2.85 5.58 1.36
N ALA A 24 -1.70 6.12 1.77
CA ALA A 24 -0.74 5.39 2.58
C ALA A 24 -1.27 5.03 3.98
N THR A 25 -2.10 5.88 4.59
CA THR A 25 -2.73 5.62 5.88
C THR A 25 -3.69 4.44 5.80
N GLU A 26 -4.64 4.51 4.88
CA GLU A 26 -5.69 3.49 4.71
C GLU A 26 -5.08 2.16 4.27
N PHE A 27 -4.11 2.21 3.35
CA PHE A 27 -3.50 1.01 2.83
C PHE A 27 -2.58 0.29 3.84
N LEU A 28 -1.94 1.02 4.77
CA LEU A 28 -1.13 0.40 5.83
C LEU A 28 -2.01 -0.49 6.73
N ALA A 29 -3.14 0.05 7.18
CA ALA A 29 -4.10 -0.70 8.00
C ALA A 29 -4.65 -1.91 7.24
N TYR A 30 -5.07 -1.70 5.98
CA TYR A 30 -5.56 -2.80 5.14
C TYR A 30 -4.52 -3.93 4.97
N SER A 31 -3.23 -3.59 4.84
CA SER A 31 -2.16 -4.55 4.56
C SER A 31 -1.74 -5.39 5.77
N PHE A 32 -1.73 -4.79 6.96
CA PHE A 32 -1.07 -5.37 8.13
C PHE A 32 -2.00 -5.72 9.29
N THR A 33 -3.19 -5.11 9.42
CA THR A 33 -4.06 -5.33 10.59
C THR A 33 -4.40 -6.81 10.81
N ALA A 34 -4.61 -7.57 9.73
CA ALA A 34 -4.94 -9.00 9.80
C ALA A 34 -3.77 -9.91 10.23
N ILE A 35 -2.54 -9.40 10.23
CA ILE A 35 -1.31 -10.14 10.55
C ILE A 35 -0.52 -9.49 11.70
N LEU A 36 -1.13 -8.58 12.46
CA LEU A 36 -0.47 -7.88 13.56
C LEU A 36 0.04 -8.81 14.67
N ASP A 37 -0.61 -9.97 14.83
CA ASP A 37 -0.25 -10.93 15.89
C ASP A 37 0.81 -11.94 15.42
N ASP A 38 1.27 -11.85 14.17
CA ASP A 38 2.43 -12.60 13.72
C ASP A 38 3.70 -12.10 14.42
N ALA A 39 4.62 -13.00 14.75
CA ALA A 39 5.89 -12.64 15.40
C ALA A 39 6.76 -11.67 14.56
N PHE A 40 6.53 -11.62 13.24
CA PHE A 40 7.19 -10.73 12.32
C PHE A 40 6.25 -10.38 11.15
N PRO A 41 5.37 -9.37 11.29
CA PRO A 41 4.38 -9.03 10.28
C PRO A 41 5.05 -8.49 9.02
N ARG A 42 4.91 -9.21 7.91
CA ARG A 42 5.53 -8.86 6.63
C ARG A 42 4.67 -9.33 5.46
N ARG A 43 4.84 -8.66 4.32
CA ARG A 43 4.18 -8.99 3.07
C ARG A 43 5.19 -8.99 1.93
N ALA A 44 5.08 -9.95 1.02
CA ALA A 44 5.85 -9.89 -0.22
C ALA A 44 5.37 -8.70 -1.07
N GLU A 45 6.27 -8.06 -1.82
CA GLU A 45 5.92 -6.94 -2.70
C GLU A 45 4.86 -7.32 -3.74
N SER A 46 4.91 -8.54 -4.26
CA SER A 46 3.90 -9.07 -5.19
C SER A 46 2.52 -9.23 -4.54
N GLU A 47 2.48 -9.62 -3.26
CA GLU A 47 1.25 -9.70 -2.48
C GLU A 47 0.68 -8.29 -2.24
N LEU A 48 1.52 -7.34 -1.82
CA LEU A 48 1.13 -5.94 -1.67
C LEU A 48 0.62 -5.34 -2.98
N GLY A 49 1.23 -5.68 -4.12
CA GLY A 49 0.74 -5.27 -5.43
C GLY A 49 -0.69 -5.76 -5.71
N GLY A 50 -0.96 -7.04 -5.43
CA GLY A 50 -2.31 -7.60 -5.54
C GLY A 50 -3.31 -6.93 -4.61
N MET A 51 -2.95 -6.79 -3.33
CA MET A 51 -3.75 -6.13 -2.31
C MET A 51 -4.04 -4.67 -2.67
N PHE A 52 -3.06 -3.93 -3.20
CA PHE A 52 -3.22 -2.52 -3.56
C PHE A 52 -4.16 -2.34 -4.75
N ALA A 53 -4.06 -3.22 -5.75
CA ALA A 53 -4.99 -3.21 -6.87
C ALA A 53 -6.42 -3.54 -6.44
N GLU A 54 -6.60 -4.52 -5.52
CA GLU A 54 -7.90 -4.84 -4.93
C GLU A 54 -8.45 -3.65 -4.14
N PHE A 55 -7.63 -3.08 -3.24
CA PHE A 55 -7.96 -1.89 -2.44
C PHE A 55 -8.43 -0.73 -3.32
N ALA A 56 -7.73 -0.48 -4.43
CA ALA A 56 -8.05 0.58 -5.38
C ALA A 56 -9.13 0.20 -6.39
N GLN A 57 -9.65 -1.03 -6.36
CA GLN A 57 -10.59 -1.58 -7.34
C GLN A 57 -10.09 -1.47 -8.79
N VAL A 58 -8.76 -1.48 -8.98
CA VAL A 58 -8.11 -1.44 -10.29
C VAL A 58 -7.90 -2.86 -10.77
N ARG A 59 -8.35 -3.16 -11.99
CA ARG A 59 -8.13 -4.47 -12.58
C ARG A 59 -6.75 -4.56 -13.21
N LEU A 60 -5.91 -5.45 -12.68
CA LEU A 60 -4.61 -5.78 -13.27
C LEU A 60 -4.76 -6.71 -14.50
N ASN A 61 -3.76 -6.69 -15.37
CA ASN A 61 -3.67 -7.59 -16.52
C ASN A 61 -3.30 -9.03 -16.09
N LYS A 62 -4.31 -9.84 -15.73
CA LYS A 62 -4.29 -11.32 -15.50
C LYS A 62 -3.07 -11.95 -14.78
N TRP A 63 -3.38 -12.67 -13.68
CA TRP A 63 -2.63 -13.75 -12.99
C TRP A 63 -1.24 -13.43 -12.40
N LEU A 64 -0.50 -12.46 -12.91
CA LEU A 64 0.84 -12.13 -12.44
C LEU A 64 1.03 -10.60 -12.44
N TRP A 65 1.51 -10.07 -11.32
CA TRP A 65 2.00 -8.70 -11.19
C TRP A 65 3.07 -8.44 -12.26
N ARG A 66 2.76 -7.65 -13.29
CA ARG A 66 3.69 -7.33 -14.40
C ARG A 66 3.92 -5.82 -14.48
N PRO A 67 4.86 -5.26 -13.69
CA PRO A 67 5.09 -3.82 -13.59
C PRO A 67 5.71 -3.18 -14.86
N THR A 68 5.68 -3.89 -15.99
CA THR A 68 6.19 -3.45 -17.30
C THR A 68 5.08 -3.11 -18.30
N GLN A 69 3.80 -3.24 -17.92
CA GLN A 69 2.64 -2.93 -18.78
C GLN A 69 1.63 -2.06 -18.03
N GLU A 70 0.95 -1.16 -18.74
CA GLU A 70 -0.16 -0.41 -18.14
C GLU A 70 -1.42 -1.29 -18.03
N PRO A 71 -2.23 -1.16 -16.97
CA PRO A 71 -2.12 -0.20 -15.86
C PRO A 71 -1.20 -0.63 -14.70
N ASP A 72 -0.72 -1.87 -14.71
CA ASP A 72 0.07 -2.48 -13.63
C ASP A 72 1.33 -1.66 -13.27
N ALA A 73 2.01 -1.07 -14.26
CA ALA A 73 3.17 -0.19 -14.06
C ALA A 73 2.82 1.07 -13.26
N THR A 74 1.69 1.71 -13.54
CA THR A 74 1.20 2.87 -12.79
C THR A 74 0.83 2.48 -11.36
N VAL A 75 0.10 1.37 -11.18
CA VAL A 75 -0.27 0.85 -9.86
C VAL A 75 0.99 0.54 -9.03
N PHE A 76 2.02 -0.03 -9.66
CA PHE A 76 3.29 -0.30 -8.99
C PHE A 76 4.02 0.95 -8.54
N ARG A 77 4.10 1.97 -9.39
CA ARG A 77 4.73 3.25 -9.03
C ARG A 77 4.04 3.87 -7.80
N LEU A 78 2.70 3.82 -7.77
CA LEU A 78 1.93 4.31 -6.63
C LEU A 78 2.16 3.49 -5.36
N LEU A 79 2.21 2.16 -5.47
CA LEU A 79 2.57 1.30 -4.34
C LEU A 79 3.96 1.65 -3.79
N LEU A 80 4.95 1.85 -4.66
CA LEU A 80 6.30 2.26 -4.25
C LEU A 80 6.30 3.63 -3.55
N GLU A 81 5.55 4.60 -4.05
CA GLU A 81 5.38 5.90 -3.38
C GLU A 81 4.79 5.73 -1.97
N VAL A 82 3.78 4.88 -1.81
CA VAL A 82 3.15 4.57 -0.52
C VAL A 82 4.14 3.90 0.43
N VAL A 83 4.86 2.87 -0.02
CA VAL A 83 5.89 2.19 0.79
C VAL A 83 7.00 3.15 1.21
N LEU A 84 7.44 4.04 0.32
CA LEU A 84 8.43 5.08 0.64
C LEU A 84 7.93 6.06 1.71
N LEU A 85 6.63 6.37 1.75
CA LEU A 85 6.06 7.19 2.82
C LEU A 85 6.11 6.47 4.17
N TRP A 86 5.83 5.16 4.20
CA TRP A 86 5.94 4.36 5.41
C TRP A 86 7.38 4.26 5.90
N GLU A 87 8.33 4.03 4.99
CA GLU A 87 9.76 3.97 5.30
C GLU A 87 10.28 5.27 5.88
N ARG A 88 9.93 6.42 5.29
CA ARG A 88 10.36 7.71 5.80
C ARG A 88 9.76 8.04 7.17
N ALA A 89 8.65 7.41 7.53
CA ALA A 89 8.01 7.55 8.82
C ALA A 89 8.37 6.43 9.82
N ASP A 90 9.36 5.60 9.49
CA ASP A 90 9.80 4.47 10.31
C ASP A 90 8.68 3.50 10.69
N LEU A 91 7.63 3.41 9.86
CA LEU A 91 6.47 2.54 10.12
C LEU A 91 6.64 1.15 9.50
N ALA A 92 7.31 1.06 8.36
CA ALA A 92 7.59 -0.17 7.65
C ALA A 92 8.94 -0.07 6.94
N ALA A 93 9.55 -1.20 6.59
CA ALA A 93 10.81 -1.23 5.85
C ALA A 93 10.84 -2.34 4.81
N ARG A 94 11.41 -2.05 3.64
CA ARG A 94 11.77 -3.10 2.68
C ARG A 94 12.96 -3.91 3.19
N ALA A 95 12.77 -5.21 3.30
CA ALA A 95 13.85 -6.15 3.55
C ALA A 95 14.67 -6.36 2.27
N ARG A 96 15.99 -6.49 2.41
CA ARG A 96 16.89 -6.91 1.33
C ARG A 96 16.84 -8.44 1.17
N SER A 97 15.68 -8.95 0.78
CA SER A 97 15.41 -10.37 0.53
C SER A 97 14.92 -10.59 -0.90
N GLU A 98 14.99 -11.84 -1.38
CA GLU A 98 14.29 -12.29 -2.59
C GLU A 98 13.26 -13.36 -2.20
N PRO A 99 11.94 -13.13 -2.40
CA PRO A 99 11.35 -11.90 -2.93
C PRO A 99 11.53 -10.70 -1.98
N VAL A 100 11.43 -9.49 -2.52
CA VAL A 100 11.42 -8.26 -1.71
C VAL A 100 10.20 -8.30 -0.80
N GLU A 101 10.43 -8.15 0.50
CA GLU A 101 9.38 -8.11 1.51
C GLU A 101 9.31 -6.71 2.12
N VAL A 102 8.11 -6.28 2.53
CA VAL A 102 7.92 -5.10 3.36
C VAL A 102 7.49 -5.59 4.74
N ALA A 103 8.31 -5.32 5.74
CA ALA A 103 8.04 -5.66 7.13
C ALA A 103 7.46 -4.45 7.86
N LEU A 104 6.44 -4.67 8.69
CA LEU A 104 5.96 -3.67 9.63
C LEU A 104 6.98 -3.51 10.76
N LEU A 105 7.33 -2.27 11.07
CA LEU A 105 8.25 -1.96 12.16
C LEU A 105 7.47 -1.74 13.46
N MET A 106 8.16 -1.85 14.60
CA MET A 106 7.57 -1.67 15.94
C MET A 106 6.78 -0.34 16.08
N PRO A 107 7.24 0.82 15.55
CA PRO A 107 6.44 2.04 15.57
C PRO A 107 5.13 1.90 14.78
N GLY A 108 5.18 1.30 13.59
CA GLY A 108 3.99 1.03 12.78
C GLY A 108 2.99 0.12 13.48
N GLU A 109 3.47 -0.95 14.09
CA GLU A 109 2.63 -1.86 14.89
C GLU A 109 1.96 -1.14 16.06
N ALA A 110 2.73 -0.35 16.81
CA ALA A 110 2.22 0.42 17.94
C ALA A 110 1.10 1.37 17.52
N LEU A 111 1.24 2.07 16.38
CA LEU A 111 0.19 2.93 15.85
C LEU A 111 -1.06 2.14 15.42
N LEU A 112 -0.88 0.98 14.79
CA LEU A 112 -1.99 0.14 14.35
C LEU A 112 -2.77 -0.51 15.50
N ARG A 113 -2.18 -0.58 16.71
CA ARG A 113 -2.84 -1.07 17.92
C ARG A 113 -3.53 0.02 18.76
N THR A 114 -3.48 1.28 18.33
CA THR A 114 -4.16 2.38 19.04
C THR A 114 -5.69 2.33 18.85
N GLU A 115 -6.42 3.13 19.64
CA GLU A 115 -7.88 3.25 19.51
C GLU A 115 -8.32 3.89 18.18
N ASP A 116 -7.52 4.82 17.65
CA ASP A 116 -7.69 5.40 16.31
C ASP A 116 -6.42 5.23 15.45
N PRO A 117 -6.22 4.03 14.87
CA PRO A 117 -5.05 3.73 14.03
C PRO A 117 -4.88 4.69 12.86
N ARG A 118 -5.99 5.09 12.24
CA ARG A 118 -5.97 5.91 11.02
C ARG A 118 -5.50 7.33 11.35
N ALA A 119 -6.02 7.94 12.41
CA ALA A 119 -5.55 9.27 12.82
C ALA A 119 -4.08 9.24 13.25
N ALA A 120 -3.67 8.21 14.00
CA ALA A 120 -2.31 8.07 14.50
C ALA A 120 -1.29 7.91 13.35
N VAL A 121 -1.55 7.00 12.40
CA VAL A 121 -0.72 6.80 11.20
C VAL A 121 -0.68 8.05 10.33
N ARG A 122 -1.83 8.68 10.08
CA ARG A 122 -1.90 9.91 9.27
C ARG A 122 -1.07 11.04 9.88
N SER A 123 -1.08 11.17 11.20
CA SER A 123 -0.27 12.15 11.93
C SER A 123 1.23 11.89 11.72
N ALA A 124 1.68 10.64 11.91
CA ALA A 124 3.07 10.24 11.71
C ALA A 124 3.57 10.47 10.26
N LEU A 125 2.75 10.14 9.26
CA LEU A 125 3.10 10.38 7.85
C LEU A 125 3.21 11.88 7.51
N ARG A 126 2.45 12.75 8.19
CA ARG A 126 2.50 14.20 7.97
C ARG A 126 3.69 14.87 8.67
N SER A 127 4.13 14.36 9.82
CA SER A 127 5.25 14.96 10.56
C SER A 127 6.58 14.85 9.81
N VAL A 128 6.74 13.84 8.96
CA VAL A 128 7.95 13.57 8.17
C VAL A 128 8.14 14.53 6.99
N ARG A 129 7.08 15.26 6.59
CA ARG A 129 7.15 16.25 5.51
C ARG A 129 7.63 17.63 5.97
N ARG A 130 7.88 17.83 7.27
CA ARG A 130 8.40 19.07 7.84
C ARG A 130 9.89 18.95 8.13
#